data_AF-A0A4Q2U373-F1
#
_entry.id   AF-A0A4Q2U373-F1
#
_cell.length_a   1.000
_cell.length_b   1.000
_cell.length_c   1.000
_cell.angle_alpha   90.00
_cell.angle_beta   90.00
_cell.angle_gamma   90.00
#
_symmetry.space_group_name_H-M   'P 1'
#
loop_
_entity.id
_entity.type
_entity.pdbx_description
1 polymer ?
#
loop_
_entity_poly.entity_id
_entity_poly.type
_entity_poly.pdbx_seq_one_letter_code
_entity_poly.pdbx_strand_id
1 'polypeptide(L)'
;MKERLRMAQANYKTETGVVRSVAANPSCHWIWTRHAREEMRNDQRVIADIQHALTNGHVDLIERKQDDVWRVLGRDLDGKPCGVACAVDEDIPSIKVITTF
;
A
#
# COMPACT_ATOMS: atom_id res chain seq x y z
N MET A 1 -13.04 -24.50 -0.26
CA MET A 1 -12.72 -23.20 0.38
C MET A 1 -11.21 -22.98 0.60
N LYS A 2 -10.37 -24.03 0.67
CA LYS A 2 -8.91 -23.92 0.81
C LYS A 2 -8.13 -23.61 -0.49
N GLU A 3 -8.73 -23.78 -1.68
CA GLU A 3 -8.07 -23.53 -2.97
C GLU A 3 -7.97 -22.06 -3.38
N ARG A 4 -8.96 -21.22 -3.03
CA ARG A 4 -8.89 -19.77 -3.34
C ARG A 4 -7.78 -19.05 -2.57
N LEU A 5 -7.42 -19.56 -1.39
CA LEU A 5 -6.31 -19.05 -0.58
C LEU A 5 -4.92 -19.50 -1.11
N ARG A 6 -4.86 -20.53 -1.95
CA ARG A 6 -3.60 -21.08 -2.48
C ARG A 6 -3.17 -20.44 -3.80
N MET A 7 -4.09 -19.83 -4.54
CA MET A 7 -3.80 -19.10 -5.78
C MET A 7 -3.43 -17.62 -5.56
N ALA A 8 -3.76 -17.04 -4.40
CA ALA A 8 -3.44 -15.65 -4.06
C ALA A 8 -2.00 -15.42 -3.57
N GLN A 9 -1.20 -16.48 -3.45
CA GLN A 9 0.27 -16.40 -3.40
C GLN A 9 0.88 -16.28 -4.82
N ALA A 10 0.11 -15.74 -5.77
CA ALA A 10 0.70 -15.21 -6.98
C ALA A 10 1.64 -14.09 -6.55
N ASN A 11 2.93 -14.37 -6.59
CA ASN A 11 4.01 -13.43 -6.31
C ASN A 11 3.80 -12.15 -7.15
N TYR A 12 3.11 -11.14 -6.62
CA TYR A 12 2.90 -9.82 -7.20
C TYR A 12 4.23 -9.04 -7.24
N LYS A 13 5.27 -9.63 -7.81
CA LYS A 13 6.63 -9.10 -7.85
C LYS A 13 6.70 -7.85 -8.70
N THR A 14 5.96 -7.84 -9.82
CA THR A 14 5.87 -6.68 -10.71
C THR A 14 5.21 -5.53 -9.98
N GLU A 15 4.03 -5.75 -9.40
CA GLU A 15 3.25 -4.72 -8.71
C GLU A 15 3.96 -4.26 -7.43
N THR A 16 4.62 -5.17 -6.72
CA THR A 16 5.53 -4.80 -5.63
C THR A 16 6.65 -3.88 -6.13
N GLY A 17 7.25 -4.19 -7.28
CA GLY A 17 8.25 -3.33 -7.91
C GLY A 17 7.70 -1.95 -8.23
N VAL A 18 6.48 -1.88 -8.78
CA VAL A 18 5.78 -0.63 -9.11
C VAL A 18 5.53 0.21 -7.85
N VAL A 19 4.88 -0.35 -6.81
CA VAL A 19 4.62 0.38 -5.56
C VAL A 19 5.90 0.95 -5.00
N ARG A 20 6.95 0.13 -4.89
CA ARG A 20 8.22 0.54 -4.31
C ARG A 20 8.89 1.63 -5.14
N SER A 21 8.89 1.49 -6.46
CA SER A 21 9.47 2.47 -7.39
C SER A 21 8.76 3.83 -7.26
N VAL A 22 7.43 3.84 -7.28
CA VAL A 22 6.65 5.07 -7.15
C VAL A 22 6.78 5.65 -5.74
N ALA A 23 6.70 4.84 -4.68
CA ALA A 23 6.83 5.30 -3.29
C ALA A 23 8.21 5.88 -2.97
N ALA A 24 9.28 5.31 -3.55
CA ALA A 24 10.65 5.78 -3.37
C ALA A 24 10.97 7.04 -4.20
N ASN A 25 10.11 7.40 -5.17
CA ASN A 25 10.31 8.58 -5.99
C ASN A 25 10.13 9.85 -5.13
N PRO A 26 11.13 10.75 -5.02
CA PRO A 26 11.01 11.99 -4.26
C PRO A 26 9.91 12.93 -4.77
N SER A 27 9.52 12.79 -6.04
CA SER A 27 8.43 13.55 -6.67
C SER A 27 7.07 12.87 -6.55
N CYS A 28 6.95 11.75 -5.82
CA CYS A 28 5.68 11.06 -5.62
C CYS A 28 4.65 11.97 -4.95
N HIS A 29 3.52 12.13 -5.61
CA HIS A 29 2.38 12.86 -5.05
C HIS A 29 1.53 11.95 -4.16
N TRP A 30 1.57 12.21 -2.85
CA TRP A 30 0.85 11.42 -1.86
C TRP A 30 -0.56 11.97 -1.62
N ILE A 31 -1.57 11.21 -2.01
CA ILE A 31 -2.98 11.56 -1.84
C ILE A 31 -3.55 10.77 -0.67
N TRP A 32 -3.91 11.43 0.42
CA TRP A 32 -4.45 10.80 1.61
C TRP A 32 -5.95 10.98 1.66
N THR A 33 -6.71 9.88 1.67
CA THR A 33 -8.15 9.97 1.93
C THR A 33 -8.41 10.40 3.38
N ARG A 34 -9.65 10.84 3.65
CA ARG A 34 -10.09 11.09 5.02
C ARG A 34 -10.02 9.82 5.87
N HIS A 35 -10.49 8.70 5.32
CA HIS A 35 -10.53 7.41 6.02
C HIS A 35 -9.13 6.92 6.41
N ALA A 36 -8.14 7.02 5.51
CA ALA A 36 -6.75 6.68 5.84
C ALA A 36 -6.21 7.51 7.01
N ARG A 37 -6.47 8.82 7.04
CA ARG A 37 -6.04 9.68 8.15
C ARG A 37 -6.72 9.34 9.48
N GLU A 38 -7.96 8.87 9.43
CA GLU A 38 -8.70 8.44 10.62
C GLU A 38 -8.12 7.12 11.16
N GLU A 39 -7.88 6.12 10.30
CA GLU A 39 -7.27 4.84 10.72
C GLU A 39 -5.84 5.01 11.25
N MET A 40 -5.02 5.81 10.57
CA MET A 40 -3.67 6.13 11.07
C MET A 40 -3.71 6.74 12.47
N ARG A 41 -4.70 7.60 12.76
CA ARG A 41 -4.87 8.19 14.09
C ARG A 41 -5.28 7.14 15.12
N ASN A 42 -6.19 6.23 14.76
CA ASN A 42 -6.63 5.14 15.63
C ASN A 42 -5.45 4.22 16.00
N ASP A 43 -4.58 3.95 15.02
CA ASP A 43 -3.38 3.11 15.18
C ASP A 43 -2.16 3.85 15.75
N GLN A 44 -2.27 5.16 16.00
CA GLN A 44 -1.15 6.04 16.41
C GLN A 44 0.04 6.03 15.43
N ARG A 45 -0.23 5.87 14.12
CA ARG A 45 0.77 5.90 13.04
C ARG A 45 0.87 7.29 12.42
N VAL A 46 2.07 7.65 11.98
CA VAL A 46 2.32 8.90 11.24
C VAL A 46 2.51 8.63 9.75
N ILE A 47 2.51 9.69 8.93
CA ILE A 47 2.70 9.59 7.48
C ILE A 47 3.97 8.81 7.12
N ALA A 48 5.06 9.06 7.85
CA ALA A 48 6.35 8.42 7.61
C ALA A 48 6.29 6.90 7.79
N ASP A 49 5.46 6.39 8.70
CA ASP A 49 5.26 4.95 8.89
C ASP A 49 4.66 4.29 7.65
N ILE A 50 3.62 4.92 7.09
CA ILE A 50 2.91 4.39 5.92
C ILE A 50 3.79 4.49 4.67
N GLN A 51 4.53 5.59 4.52
CA GLN A 51 5.50 5.73 3.43
C GLN A 51 6.62 4.68 3.53
N HIS A 52 7.14 4.43 4.74
CA HIS A 52 8.13 3.38 4.97
C HIS A 52 7.56 1.99 4.66
N ALA A 53 6.32 1.71 5.08
CA ALA A 53 5.64 0.46 4.83
C ALA A 53 5.42 0.22 3.33
N LEU A 54 5.06 1.24 2.55
CA LEU A 54 4.88 1.11 1.10
C LEU A 54 6.21 0.98 0.34
N THR A 55 7.24 1.70 0.79
CA THR A 55 8.58 1.65 0.18
C THR A 55 9.25 0.28 0.37
N ASN A 56 8.98 -0.41 1.47
CA ASN A 56 9.63 -1.67 1.82
C ASN A 56 8.69 -2.89 1.80
N GLY A 57 7.39 -2.66 1.66
CA GLY A 57 6.36 -3.70 1.69
C GLY A 57 6.26 -4.50 0.41
N HIS A 58 5.25 -5.36 0.34
CA HIS A 58 4.93 -6.16 -0.85
C HIS A 58 3.44 -6.17 -1.08
N VAL A 59 3.03 -6.19 -2.35
CA VAL A 59 1.63 -6.35 -2.74
C VAL A 59 1.20 -7.78 -2.43
N ASP A 60 0.05 -7.94 -1.76
CA ASP A 60 -0.49 -9.24 -1.39
C ASP A 60 -1.91 -9.49 -1.90
N LEU A 61 -2.58 -8.44 -2.40
CA LEU A 61 -3.89 -8.52 -3.03
C LEU A 61 -4.07 -7.36 -4.00
N ILE A 62 -4.75 -7.63 -5.12
CA ILE A 62 -5.24 -6.62 -6.06
C ILE A 62 -6.76 -6.78 -6.17
N GLU A 63 -7.50 -5.75 -5.78
CA GLU A 63 -8.93 -5.63 -5.99
C GLU A 63 -9.21 -4.74 -7.21
N ARG A 64 -9.66 -5.35 -8.30
CA ARG A 64 -10.05 -4.61 -9.52
C ARG A 64 -11.48 -4.10 -9.36
N LYS A 65 -11.65 -2.81 -9.04
CA LYS A 65 -12.96 -2.13 -9.01
C LYS A 65 -13.02 -1.11 -10.15
N GLN A 66 -13.38 0.15 -9.88
CA GLN A 66 -13.23 1.25 -10.85
C GLN A 66 -11.76 1.70 -10.95
N ASP A 67 -11.07 1.72 -9.82
CA ASP A 67 -9.61 1.85 -9.72
C ASP A 67 -9.04 0.51 -9.26
N ASP A 68 -7.85 0.13 -9.75
CA ASP A 68 -7.11 -1.00 -9.21
C ASP A 68 -6.60 -0.64 -7.81
N VAL A 69 -7.15 -1.30 -6.79
CA VAL A 69 -6.76 -1.10 -5.39
C VAL A 69 -5.84 -2.22 -4.97
N TRP A 70 -4.62 -1.86 -4.58
CA TRP A 70 -3.60 -2.79 -4.16
C TRP A 70 -3.48 -2.77 -2.64
N ARG A 71 -3.43 -3.96 -2.07
CA ARG A 71 -3.14 -4.17 -0.66
C ARG A 71 -1.65 -4.47 -0.53
N VAL A 72 -0.98 -3.68 0.30
CA VAL A 72 0.45 -3.76 0.56
C VAL A 72 0.66 -4.10 2.02
N LEU A 73 1.44 -5.15 2.28
CA LEU A 73 1.89 -5.50 3.61
C LEU A 73 3.35 -5.09 3.79
N GLY A 74 3.59 -4.27 4.81
CA GLY A 74 4.92 -3.81 5.19
C GLY A 74 5.07 -3.75 6.70
N ARG A 75 6.05 -2.96 7.12
CA ARG A 75 6.26 -2.59 8.52
C ARG A 75 6.38 -1.08 8.61
N ASP A 76 5.95 -0.53 9.74
CA ASP A 76 6.22 0.87 10.07
C ASP A 76 7.69 1.08 10.45
N LEU A 77 8.05 2.31 10.84
CA LEU A 77 9.42 2.64 11.24
C LEU A 77 9.87 1.93 12.53
N ASP A 78 8.93 1.53 13.37
CA ASP A 78 9.18 0.75 14.60
C ASP A 78 9.30 -0.76 14.32
N GLY A 79 9.08 -1.20 13.08
CA GLY A 79 9.08 -2.60 12.69
C GLY A 79 7.77 -3.34 13.00
N LYS A 80 6.70 -2.66 13.42
CA LYS A 80 5.38 -3.28 13.62
C LYS A 80 4.72 -3.53 12.26
N PRO A 81 3.97 -4.63 12.09
CA PRO A 81 3.22 -4.88 10.86
C PRO A 81 2.30 -3.71 10.52
N CYS A 82 2.22 -3.35 9.23
CA CYS A 82 1.33 -2.32 8.72
C CYS A 82 0.76 -2.74 7.37
N GLY A 83 -0.56 -2.76 7.26
CA GLY A 83 -1.28 -2.98 6.02
C GLY A 83 -1.76 -1.66 5.42
N VAL A 84 -1.67 -1.54 4.10
CA VAL A 84 -2.08 -0.34 3.38
C VAL A 84 -2.90 -0.73 2.16
N ALA A 85 -4.06 -0.14 1.96
CA ALA A 85 -4.78 -0.22 0.69
C ALA A 85 -4.58 1.09 -0.09
N CYS A 86 -4.10 1.00 -1.32
CA CYS A 86 -3.80 2.17 -2.13
C CYS A 86 -4.07 1.94 -3.62
N ALA A 87 -4.25 3.03 -4.36
CA ALA A 87 -4.15 3.04 -5.82
C ALA A 87 -2.84 3.72 -6.22
N VAL A 88 -2.20 3.23 -7.28
CA VAL A 88 -0.90 3.70 -7.78
C VAL A 88 -1.04 4.16 -9.22
N ASP A 89 -0.47 5.31 -9.53
CA ASP A 89 -0.35 5.85 -10.89
C ASP A 89 1.14 6.04 -11.21
N GLU A 90 1.60 5.39 -12.29
CA GLU A 90 2.98 5.43 -12.76
C GLU A 90 3.25 6.58 -13.74
N ASP A 91 2.25 7.00 -14.50
CA ASP A 91 2.36 8.07 -15.50
C ASP A 91 2.49 9.43 -14.82
N ILE A 92 1.72 9.63 -13.75
CA ILE A 92 1.87 10.74 -12.82
C ILE A 92 2.21 10.12 -11.46
N PRO A 93 3.51 10.00 -11.11
CA PRO A 93 3.97 9.29 -9.91
C PRO A 93 3.19 9.71 -8.67
N SER A 94 2.19 8.90 -8.32
CA SER A 94 1.27 9.23 -7.25
C SER A 94 0.71 7.99 -6.60
N ILE A 95 0.48 8.10 -5.30
CA ILE A 95 -0.10 7.03 -4.50
C ILE A 95 -1.26 7.62 -3.72
N LYS A 96 -2.45 7.10 -4.01
CA LYS A 96 -3.66 7.40 -3.25
C LYS A 96 -3.84 6.37 -2.15
N VAL A 97 -3.54 6.77 -0.92
CA VAL A 97 -3.72 5.94 0.28
C VAL A 97 -5.20 5.98 0.69
N ILE A 98 -5.85 4.83 0.58
CA ILE A 98 -7.29 4.67 0.79
C ILE A 98 -7.59 4.34 2.25
N THR A 99 -6.85 3.40 2.84
CA THR A 99 -6.94 3.04 4.27
C THR A 99 -5.66 2.35 4.76
N THR A 100 -5.52 2.23 6.08
CA THR A 100 -4.43 1.51 6.78
C THR A 100 -5.02 0.53 7.78
N PHE A 101 -4.33 -0.58 8.06
CA PHE A 101 -4.77 -1.62 9.01
C PHE A 101 -3.60 -2.47 9.54
#